data_AF-A0AAV5VB18-F1
#
_entry.id   AF-A0AAV5VB18-F1
#
_cell.length_a   1.000
_cell.length_b   1.000
_cell.length_c   1.000
_cell.angle_alpha   90.00
_cell.angle_beta   90.00
_cell.angle_gamma   90.00
#
_symmetry.space_group_name_H-M   'P 1'
#
loop_
_entity.id
_entity.type
_entity.pdbx_description
1 polymer ?
#
loop_
_entity_poly.entity_id
_entity_poly.type
_entity_poly.pdbx_seq_one_letter_code
_entity_poly.pdbx_strand_id
1 'polypeptide(L)'
;AGVHKHGAVSSSSPASQSMRAVSGVNECRVAVRDARCRLWNSIDFLSSMLTGVQTRARLGSLDSLDRVFSRAFAGEIAAATAEEGETSPLSFVTIRAALLAASRCCTRILTEEFMAEFRKENRLSNVLRDAKSIFTGAALCSYAGSLRGGAAVRPIEIREAFSRSLVDAKIPIERSRMWGVDTEEKYGRIVAKLDWPLGFVLHPPLLSLLGDARHFILNLLRCSEIIMDIQCDVEHPVAEDCRRPFLLLMKNLLQLITVISELFYKQAQVLADRYFSRIDASTTVDDARGHADALHDRLRDLVGSSGIRKMVRELVDMFCKMAEEIHLFLLSGKITSMEVFKWSKVVERERSMLITMGENMTNNVLADLVTMLRVR
;
A
#
# COMPACT_ATOMS: atom_id res chain seq x y z
N ALA A 1 3.11 -32.38 -61.07
CA ALA A 1 3.96 -31.46 -61.84
C ALA A 1 3.46 -30.05 -61.62
N GLY A 2 4.30 -29.20 -61.00
CA GLY A 2 3.90 -27.87 -60.56
C GLY A 2 3.88 -26.84 -61.69
N VAL A 3 3.03 -25.83 -61.53
CA VAL A 3 3.17 -24.52 -62.18
C VAL A 3 2.85 -23.45 -61.13
N HIS A 4 3.86 -22.62 -60.85
CA HIS A 4 3.75 -21.36 -60.11
C HIS A 4 2.95 -20.32 -60.91
N LYS A 5 2.22 -19.43 -60.22
CA LYS A 5 2.56 -17.99 -60.15
C LYS A 5 1.59 -17.18 -59.28
N HIS A 6 2.22 -16.29 -58.51
CA HIS A 6 1.65 -15.23 -57.67
C HIS A 6 0.82 -14.19 -58.45
N GLY A 7 -0.10 -13.51 -57.77
CA GLY A 7 -0.47 -12.14 -58.15
C GLY A 7 -1.73 -11.58 -57.50
N ALA A 8 -1.53 -10.70 -56.52
CA ALA A 8 -2.37 -9.56 -56.14
C ALA A 8 -3.77 -9.79 -55.53
N VAL A 9 -3.82 -9.53 -54.22
CA VAL A 9 -5.01 -9.32 -53.38
C VAL A 9 -5.47 -7.86 -53.50
N SER A 10 -6.76 -7.65 -53.77
CA SER A 10 -7.48 -6.43 -53.40
C SER A 10 -8.97 -6.73 -53.22
N SER A 11 -9.39 -6.90 -51.96
CA SER A 11 -10.81 -6.79 -51.60
C SER A 11 -10.94 -6.30 -50.17
N SER A 12 -11.66 -5.19 -50.06
CA SER A 12 -11.96 -4.38 -48.89
C SER A 12 -13.06 -4.96 -47.98
N SER A 13 -12.98 -4.55 -46.70
CA SER A 13 -14.02 -4.50 -45.64
C SER A 13 -14.27 -5.76 -44.79
N PRO A 14 -14.71 -5.61 -43.52
CA PRO A 14 -14.17 -4.76 -42.45
C PRO A 14 -13.93 -5.58 -41.16
N ALA A 15 -12.72 -5.50 -40.61
CA ALA A 15 -12.37 -6.20 -39.36
C ALA A 15 -12.81 -5.37 -38.13
N SER A 16 -13.75 -5.92 -37.39
CA SER A 16 -13.76 -6.02 -35.92
C SER A 16 -13.16 -4.85 -35.13
N GLN A 17 -14.04 -4.04 -34.54
CA GLN A 17 -13.75 -3.18 -33.39
C GLN A 17 -13.23 -4.04 -32.23
N SER A 18 -11.90 -4.20 -32.17
CA SER A 18 -11.20 -4.61 -30.96
C SER A 18 -11.02 -3.37 -30.10
N MET A 19 -11.77 -3.29 -28.99
CA MET A 19 -11.48 -2.38 -27.90
C MET A 19 -10.01 -2.54 -27.51
N ARG A 20 -9.19 -1.55 -27.86
CA ARG A 20 -7.80 -1.49 -27.39
C ARG A 20 -7.83 -1.25 -25.90
N ALA A 21 -7.38 -2.25 -25.16
CA ALA A 21 -6.87 -2.09 -23.82
C ALA A 21 -5.88 -0.91 -23.81
N VAL A 22 -6.17 0.11 -23.00
CA VAL A 22 -5.22 1.17 -22.67
C VAL A 22 -4.21 0.56 -21.69
N SER A 23 -3.30 -0.25 -22.23
CA SER A 23 -2.13 -0.77 -21.54
C SER A 23 -0.98 0.22 -21.74
N GLY A 24 -0.46 0.75 -20.64
CA GLY A 24 0.70 1.61 -20.62
C GLY A 24 0.37 2.95 -19.97
N VAL A 25 0.81 3.12 -18.72
CA VAL A 25 1.05 4.44 -18.17
C VAL A 25 2.11 5.07 -19.07
N ASN A 26 1.68 5.79 -20.10
CA ASN A 26 2.54 6.75 -20.75
C ASN A 26 2.80 7.81 -19.70
N GLU A 27 3.91 7.68 -18.96
CA GLU A 27 4.55 8.83 -18.34
C GLU A 27 4.69 9.86 -19.45
N CYS A 28 3.80 10.85 -19.44
CA CYS A 28 3.81 11.90 -20.44
C CYS A 28 5.09 12.70 -20.17
N ARG A 29 6.17 12.35 -20.85
CA ARG A 29 7.46 13.06 -20.81
C ARG A 29 7.32 14.39 -21.55
N VAL A 30 6.50 15.27 -20.98
CA VAL A 30 6.52 16.69 -21.31
C VAL A 30 7.77 17.21 -20.61
N ALA A 31 8.74 17.65 -21.40
CA ALA A 31 9.98 18.25 -20.92
C ALA A 31 10.02 19.70 -21.39
N VAL A 32 10.55 20.56 -20.52
CA VAL A 32 10.88 21.93 -20.89
C VAL A 32 12.01 21.87 -21.91
N ARG A 33 11.79 22.41 -23.11
CA ARG A 33 12.89 22.69 -24.04
C ARG A 33 13.57 23.97 -23.59
N ASP A 34 14.89 24.04 -23.69
CA ASP A 34 15.64 25.27 -23.42
C ASP A 34 15.11 26.41 -24.29
N ALA A 35 14.32 27.29 -23.68
CA ALA A 35 13.68 28.40 -24.36
C ALA A 35 14.58 29.63 -24.29
N ARG A 36 15.02 30.14 -25.46
CA ARG A 36 15.92 31.31 -25.55
C ARG A 36 15.25 32.67 -25.26
N CYS A 37 14.00 32.70 -24.80
CA CYS A 37 13.22 33.94 -24.64
C CYS A 37 13.12 34.38 -23.17
N ARG A 38 13.61 35.59 -22.86
CA ARG A 38 13.61 36.15 -21.50
C ARG A 38 12.22 36.34 -20.87
N LEU A 39 11.17 36.36 -21.68
CA LEU A 39 9.78 36.54 -21.22
C LEU A 39 9.25 35.32 -20.47
N TRP A 40 9.50 34.11 -20.98
CA TRP A 40 8.97 32.86 -20.42
C TRP A 40 10.06 31.91 -19.91
N ASN A 41 11.34 32.28 -19.95
CA ASN A 41 12.43 31.49 -19.37
C ASN A 41 12.57 31.66 -17.84
N SER A 42 11.47 31.96 -17.16
CA SER A 42 11.44 32.02 -15.70
C SER A 42 11.25 30.60 -15.17
N ILE A 43 12.13 30.14 -14.27
CA ILE A 43 12.02 28.80 -13.65
C ILE A 43 10.62 28.60 -13.06
N ASP A 44 10.08 29.61 -12.38
CA ASP A 44 8.76 29.55 -11.74
C ASP A 44 7.59 29.44 -12.73
N PHE A 45 7.71 30.08 -13.90
CA PHE A 45 6.70 30.00 -14.95
C PHE A 45 6.73 28.61 -15.60
N LEU A 46 7.93 28.16 -15.97
CA LEU A 46 8.13 26.87 -16.63
C LEU A 46 7.72 25.72 -15.71
N SER A 47 8.09 25.76 -14.43
CA SER A 47 7.67 24.76 -13.45
C SER A 47 6.16 24.75 -13.26
N SER A 48 5.52 25.92 -13.08
CA SER A 48 4.05 26.00 -12.93
C SER A 48 3.33 25.43 -14.16
N MET A 49 3.66 25.91 -15.35
CA MET A 49 3.04 25.41 -16.59
C MET A 49 3.28 23.93 -16.80
N LEU A 50 4.50 23.45 -16.51
CA LEU A 50 4.83 22.03 -16.64
C LEU A 50 3.94 21.19 -15.72
N THR A 51 3.78 21.57 -14.45
CA THR A 51 2.93 20.86 -13.49
C THR A 51 1.47 20.82 -13.96
N GLY A 52 0.92 21.96 -14.40
CA GLY A 52 -0.46 22.04 -14.90
C GLY A 52 -0.69 21.20 -16.15
N VAL A 53 0.21 21.30 -17.13
CA VAL A 53 0.15 20.55 -18.38
C VAL A 53 0.32 19.05 -18.12
N GLN A 54 1.28 18.64 -17.30
CA GLN A 54 1.45 17.22 -16.95
C GLN A 54 0.22 16.68 -16.23
N THR A 55 -0.34 17.43 -15.28
CA THR A 55 -1.57 17.03 -14.57
C THR A 55 -2.75 16.86 -15.52
N ARG A 56 -2.95 17.79 -16.47
CA ARG A 56 -4.04 17.68 -17.45
C ARG A 56 -3.79 16.61 -18.51
N ALA A 57 -2.54 16.46 -18.97
CA ALA A 57 -2.15 15.45 -19.94
C ALA A 57 -2.43 14.04 -19.42
N ARG A 58 -2.33 13.82 -18.10
CA ARG A 58 -2.73 12.57 -17.45
C ARG A 58 -4.23 12.24 -17.59
N LEU A 59 -5.09 13.20 -17.91
CA LEU A 59 -6.52 12.99 -18.24
C LEU A 59 -6.80 12.82 -19.74
N GLY A 60 -5.78 12.88 -20.60
CA GLY A 60 -5.90 12.51 -22.02
C GLY A 60 -6.41 13.58 -22.98
N SER A 61 -6.57 14.85 -22.58
CA SER A 61 -6.90 15.94 -23.50
C SER A 61 -6.23 17.25 -23.05
N LEU A 62 -5.72 18.05 -24.00
CA LEU A 62 -5.17 19.38 -23.75
C LEU A 62 -5.96 20.46 -24.50
N ASP A 63 -7.13 20.12 -25.04
CA ASP A 63 -7.84 20.92 -26.05
C ASP A 63 -8.34 22.27 -25.51
N SER A 64 -8.42 22.41 -24.18
CA SER A 64 -8.82 23.63 -23.48
C SER A 64 -7.64 24.48 -22.98
N LEU A 65 -6.40 23.99 -23.02
CA LEU A 65 -5.24 24.62 -22.38
C LEU A 65 -5.02 26.05 -22.91
N ASP A 66 -4.98 26.21 -24.23
CA ASP A 66 -4.73 27.49 -24.88
C ASP A 66 -5.81 28.51 -24.50
N ARG A 67 -7.09 28.08 -24.51
CA ARG A 67 -8.22 28.97 -24.17
C ARG A 67 -8.18 29.38 -22.70
N VAL A 68 -7.87 28.46 -21.79
CA VAL A 68 -7.80 28.74 -20.34
C VAL A 68 -6.64 29.69 -20.06
N PHE A 69 -5.46 29.42 -20.62
CA PHE A 69 -4.29 30.27 -20.45
C PHE A 69 -4.48 31.66 -21.06
N SER A 70 -4.95 31.75 -22.31
CA SER A 70 -5.16 33.04 -22.99
C SER A 70 -6.19 33.91 -22.28
N ARG A 71 -7.27 33.34 -21.72
CA ARG A 71 -8.25 34.11 -20.92
C ARG A 71 -7.65 34.61 -19.62
N ALA A 72 -6.91 33.76 -18.90
CA ALA A 72 -6.26 34.17 -17.67
C ALA A 72 -5.26 35.30 -17.93
N PHE A 73 -4.43 35.16 -18.97
CA PHE A 73 -3.46 36.19 -19.36
C PHE A 73 -4.13 37.50 -19.81
N ALA A 74 -5.20 37.43 -20.61
CA ALA A 74 -5.95 38.62 -21.01
C ALA A 74 -6.56 39.35 -19.81
N GLY A 75 -7.05 38.62 -18.80
CA GLY A 75 -7.55 39.18 -17.56
C GLY A 75 -6.48 39.92 -16.75
N GLU A 76 -5.30 39.32 -16.59
CA GLU A 76 -4.17 39.95 -15.88
C GLU A 76 -3.65 41.21 -16.59
N ILE A 77 -3.60 41.19 -17.93
CA ILE A 77 -3.22 42.36 -18.73
C ILE A 77 -4.27 43.46 -18.64
N ALA A 78 -5.56 43.11 -18.66
CA ALA A 78 -6.65 44.08 -18.48
C ALA A 78 -6.62 44.72 -17.08
N ALA A 79 -6.30 43.94 -16.02
CA ALA A 79 -6.14 44.47 -14.68
C ALA A 79 -4.94 45.43 -14.58
N ALA A 80 -3.79 45.05 -15.15
CA ALA A 80 -2.59 45.89 -15.15
C ALA A 80 -2.78 47.20 -15.92
N THR A 81 -3.49 47.17 -17.05
CA THR A 81 -3.79 48.38 -17.84
C THR A 81 -4.80 49.31 -17.15
N ALA A 82 -5.69 48.77 -16.31
CA ALA A 82 -6.59 49.58 -15.49
C ALA A 82 -5.84 50.30 -14.35
N GLU A 83 -4.76 49.73 -13.81
CA GLU A 83 -3.94 50.34 -12.75
C GLU A 83 -2.91 51.34 -13.27
N GLU A 84 -2.24 51.05 -14.40
CA GLU A 84 -1.20 51.92 -15.01
C GLU A 84 -1.79 52.98 -15.97
N GLY A 85 -3.12 52.97 -16.21
CA GLY A 85 -3.85 53.84 -17.12
C GLY A 85 -3.77 53.36 -18.58
N GLU A 86 -4.91 53.39 -19.31
CA GLU A 86 -5.08 52.80 -20.65
C GLU A 86 -4.05 53.23 -21.72
N THR A 87 -3.36 54.35 -21.49
CA THR A 87 -2.44 54.96 -22.46
C THR A 87 -0.95 54.74 -22.16
N SER A 88 -0.59 54.12 -21.04
CA SER A 88 0.82 53.86 -20.71
C SER A 88 1.30 52.51 -21.29
N PRO A 89 2.49 52.45 -21.90
CA PRO A 89 3.03 51.19 -22.39
C PRO A 89 3.38 50.29 -21.19
N LEU A 90 2.81 49.09 -21.16
CA LEU A 90 3.08 48.10 -20.12
C LEU A 90 4.57 47.78 -20.03
N SER A 91 5.09 47.79 -18.80
CA SER A 91 6.49 47.42 -18.57
C SER A 91 6.73 45.93 -18.83
N PHE A 92 7.98 45.58 -19.18
CA PHE A 92 8.40 44.18 -19.31
C PHE A 92 8.15 43.37 -18.01
N VAL A 93 8.30 44.03 -16.86
CA VAL A 93 8.07 43.40 -15.54
C VAL A 93 6.58 43.06 -15.37
N THR A 94 5.70 43.99 -15.75
CA THR A 94 4.24 43.83 -15.69
C THR A 94 3.78 42.66 -16.59
N ILE A 95 4.29 42.58 -17.82
CA ILE A 95 3.98 41.47 -18.75
C ILE A 95 4.47 40.12 -18.20
N ARG A 96 5.68 40.09 -17.63
CA ARG A 96 6.24 38.85 -17.04
C ARG A 96 5.47 38.41 -15.79
N ALA A 97 5.04 39.35 -14.96
CA ALA A 97 4.19 39.07 -13.80
C ALA A 97 2.83 38.51 -14.24
N ALA A 98 2.19 39.11 -15.24
CA ALA A 98 0.94 38.63 -15.83
C ALA A 98 1.07 37.22 -16.42
N LEU A 99 2.18 36.90 -17.11
CA LEU A 99 2.44 35.54 -17.61
C LEU A 99 2.53 34.52 -16.47
N LEU A 100 3.22 34.87 -15.38
CA LEU A 100 3.33 34.00 -14.20
C LEU A 100 1.97 33.83 -13.51
N ALA A 101 1.21 34.90 -13.32
CA ALA A 101 -0.13 34.83 -12.73
C ALA A 101 -1.08 33.98 -13.58
N ALA A 102 -1.09 34.17 -14.90
CA ALA A 102 -1.86 33.35 -15.83
C ALA A 102 -1.45 31.88 -15.79
N SER A 103 -0.15 31.58 -15.69
CA SER A 103 0.33 30.20 -15.58
C SER A 103 -0.15 29.53 -14.29
N ARG A 104 -0.11 30.23 -13.15
CA ARG A 104 -0.59 29.72 -11.86
C ARG A 104 -2.09 29.50 -11.88
N CYS A 105 -2.85 30.44 -12.45
CA CYS A 105 -4.30 30.32 -12.61
C CYS A 105 -4.67 29.12 -13.49
N CYS A 106 -4.03 28.98 -14.65
CA CYS A 106 -4.22 27.85 -15.55
C CYS A 106 -3.89 26.53 -14.83
N THR A 107 -2.73 26.44 -14.18
CA THR A 107 -2.30 25.26 -13.40
C THR A 107 -3.32 24.86 -12.34
N ARG A 108 -3.84 25.85 -11.59
CA ARG A 108 -4.86 25.62 -10.56
C ARG A 108 -6.12 25.02 -11.16
N ILE A 109 -6.66 25.60 -12.24
CA ILE A 109 -7.87 25.10 -12.91
C ILE A 109 -7.68 23.66 -13.39
N LEU A 110 -6.56 23.39 -14.05
CA LEU A 110 -6.25 22.06 -14.58
C LEU A 110 -6.11 21.01 -13.47
N THR A 111 -5.56 21.41 -12.32
CA THR A 111 -5.42 20.52 -11.17
C THR A 111 -6.76 20.29 -10.46
N GLU A 112 -7.59 21.32 -10.35
CA GLU A 112 -8.96 21.22 -9.80
C GLU A 112 -9.83 20.28 -10.64
N GLU A 113 -9.76 20.36 -11.97
CA GLU A 113 -10.46 19.44 -12.88
C GLU A 113 -10.05 17.98 -12.63
N PHE A 114 -8.76 17.72 -12.45
CA PHE A 114 -8.28 16.37 -12.11
C PHE A 114 -8.78 15.91 -10.75
N MET A 115 -8.67 16.77 -9.74
CA MET A 115 -9.11 16.44 -8.39
C MET A 115 -10.62 16.23 -8.30
N ALA A 116 -11.41 16.90 -9.15
CA ALA A 116 -12.85 16.66 -9.27
C ALA A 116 -13.15 15.23 -9.74
N GLU A 117 -12.44 14.72 -10.76
CA GLU A 117 -12.57 13.32 -11.19
C GLU A 117 -12.09 12.33 -10.11
N PHE A 118 -11.04 12.70 -9.37
CA PHE A 118 -10.49 11.92 -8.27
C PHE A 118 -11.47 11.77 -7.08
N ARG A 119 -12.21 12.84 -6.78
CA ARG A 119 -13.17 12.93 -5.67
C ARG A 119 -14.61 12.65 -6.08
N LYS A 120 -14.88 12.45 -7.36
CA LYS A 120 -16.22 12.10 -7.88
C LYS A 120 -16.78 10.96 -7.04
N GLU A 121 -17.99 11.15 -6.49
CA GLU A 121 -18.70 10.17 -5.67
C GLU A 121 -17.90 9.63 -4.47
N ASN A 122 -16.98 10.43 -3.91
CA ASN A 122 -16.07 10.03 -2.83
C ASN A 122 -15.26 8.76 -3.14
N ARG A 123 -14.95 8.51 -4.42
CA ARG A 123 -14.25 7.30 -4.89
C ARG A 123 -12.92 7.10 -4.17
N LEU A 124 -12.08 8.13 -4.08
CA LEU A 124 -10.80 8.05 -3.35
C LEU A 124 -11.01 7.64 -1.90
N SER A 125 -11.80 8.40 -1.15
CA SER A 125 -12.00 8.17 0.29
C SER A 125 -12.55 6.77 0.56
N ASN A 126 -13.45 6.29 -0.31
CA ASN A 126 -13.99 4.94 -0.22
C ASN A 126 -12.92 3.87 -0.48
N VAL A 127 -12.10 4.03 -1.52
CA VAL A 127 -11.02 3.07 -1.81
C VAL A 127 -9.95 3.07 -0.72
N LEU A 128 -9.58 4.22 -0.16
CA LEU A 128 -8.65 4.31 0.96
C LEU A 128 -9.21 3.63 2.22
N ARG A 129 -10.51 3.79 2.50
CA ARG A 129 -11.19 3.12 3.62
C ARG A 129 -11.21 1.60 3.42
N ASP A 130 -11.52 1.14 2.21
CA ASP A 130 -11.54 -0.28 1.88
C ASP A 130 -10.12 -0.87 1.98
N ALA A 131 -9.11 -0.19 1.43
CA ALA A 131 -7.70 -0.57 1.53
C ALA A 131 -7.24 -0.69 2.99
N LYS A 132 -7.57 0.31 3.82
CA LYS A 132 -7.28 0.28 5.26
C LYS A 132 -7.88 -0.95 5.93
N SER A 133 -9.14 -1.26 5.63
CA SER A 133 -9.83 -2.41 6.20
C SER A 133 -9.18 -3.73 5.78
N ILE A 134 -8.83 -3.87 4.48
CA ILE A 134 -8.28 -5.08 3.87
C ILE A 134 -6.86 -5.38 4.33
N PHE A 135 -5.99 -4.36 4.39
CA PHE A 135 -4.56 -4.57 4.65
C PHE A 135 -4.18 -4.48 6.12
N THR A 136 -4.90 -3.69 6.92
CA THR A 136 -4.50 -3.42 8.32
C THR A 136 -5.71 -3.34 9.26
N GLY A 137 -6.91 -3.72 8.86
CA GLY A 137 -8.13 -3.42 9.61
C GLY A 137 -9.09 -4.59 9.79
N ALA A 138 -10.39 -4.29 9.81
CA ALA A 138 -11.43 -5.25 10.17
C ALA A 138 -11.50 -6.45 9.20
N ALA A 139 -11.40 -6.21 7.88
CA ALA A 139 -11.38 -7.29 6.90
C ALA A 139 -10.16 -8.20 7.07
N LEU A 140 -9.01 -7.66 7.46
CA LEU A 140 -7.84 -8.49 7.79
C LEU A 140 -8.12 -9.40 8.99
N CYS A 141 -8.68 -8.87 10.07
CA CYS A 141 -8.98 -9.67 11.27
C CYS A 141 -10.02 -10.75 11.00
N SER A 142 -11.11 -10.43 10.29
CA SER A 142 -12.12 -11.43 9.89
C SER A 142 -11.50 -12.48 8.95
N TYR A 143 -10.64 -12.06 8.02
CA TYR A 143 -9.93 -12.98 7.13
C TYR A 143 -9.05 -13.96 7.91
N ALA A 144 -8.26 -13.47 8.87
CA ALA A 144 -7.44 -14.32 9.73
C ALA A 144 -8.29 -15.35 10.49
N GLY A 145 -9.41 -14.92 11.07
CA GLY A 145 -10.35 -15.81 11.76
C GLY A 145 -11.01 -16.84 10.83
N SER A 146 -11.26 -16.48 9.57
CA SER A 146 -11.84 -17.39 8.57
C SER A 146 -10.85 -18.44 8.06
N LEU A 147 -9.55 -18.20 8.20
CA LEU A 147 -8.49 -19.16 7.86
C LEU A 147 -8.21 -20.19 8.98
N ARG A 148 -8.95 -20.12 10.10
CA ARG A 148 -8.87 -21.11 11.19
C ARG A 148 -9.30 -22.49 10.68
N GLY A 149 -8.44 -23.51 10.87
CA GLY A 149 -8.85 -24.92 10.77
C GLY A 149 -8.11 -25.87 9.83
N GLY A 150 -6.90 -25.59 9.34
CA GLY A 150 -6.16 -26.59 8.56
C GLY A 150 -4.66 -26.32 8.39
N ALA A 151 -3.87 -27.40 8.32
CA ALA A 151 -2.43 -27.37 8.05
C ALA A 151 -2.09 -27.02 6.57
N ALA A 152 -3.10 -26.96 5.70
CA ALA A 152 -2.99 -26.48 4.32
C ALA A 152 -4.30 -25.79 3.91
N VAL A 153 -4.27 -24.46 3.76
CA VAL A 153 -5.42 -23.72 3.23
C VAL A 153 -5.47 -23.95 1.72
N ARG A 154 -6.57 -24.51 1.22
CA ARG A 154 -6.74 -24.72 -0.23
C ARG A 154 -7.03 -23.39 -0.93
N PRO A 155 -6.69 -23.23 -2.22
CA PRO A 155 -6.98 -22.01 -2.99
C PRO A 155 -8.45 -21.58 -2.95
N ILE A 156 -9.39 -22.53 -2.93
CA ILE A 156 -10.84 -22.25 -2.82
C ILE A 156 -11.17 -21.61 -1.48
N GLU A 157 -10.56 -22.11 -0.39
CA GLU A 157 -10.77 -21.60 0.97
C GLU A 157 -10.23 -20.17 1.13
N ILE A 158 -9.10 -19.84 0.47
CA ILE A 158 -8.55 -18.47 0.43
C ILE A 158 -9.55 -17.49 -0.20
N ARG A 159 -10.13 -17.83 -1.36
CA ARG A 159 -11.07 -16.96 -2.06
C ARG A 159 -12.36 -16.76 -1.29
N GLU A 160 -12.89 -17.84 -0.71
CA GLU A 160 -14.10 -17.78 0.12
C GLU A 160 -13.87 -16.99 1.40
N ALA A 161 -12.77 -17.23 2.11
CA ALA A 161 -12.40 -16.49 3.32
C ALA A 161 -12.24 -15.00 3.02
N PHE A 162 -11.60 -14.64 1.90
CA PHE A 162 -11.47 -13.24 1.49
C PHE A 162 -12.83 -12.61 1.19
N SER A 163 -13.68 -13.31 0.45
CA SER A 163 -15.03 -12.81 0.12
C SER A 163 -15.88 -12.59 1.37
N ARG A 164 -15.84 -13.53 2.33
CA ARG A 164 -16.52 -13.40 3.63
C ARG A 164 -15.98 -12.21 4.42
N SER A 165 -14.66 -12.01 4.43
CA SER A 165 -14.07 -10.92 5.21
C SER A 165 -14.42 -9.53 4.69
N LEU A 166 -14.64 -9.37 3.38
CA LEU A 166 -15.17 -8.12 2.82
C LEU A 166 -16.61 -7.85 3.30
N VAL A 167 -17.44 -8.91 3.38
CA VAL A 167 -18.82 -8.81 3.88
C VAL A 167 -18.84 -8.46 5.37
N ASP A 168 -18.03 -9.14 6.19
CA ASP A 168 -17.93 -8.88 7.63
C ASP A 168 -17.44 -7.46 7.93
N ALA A 169 -16.52 -6.95 7.10
CA ALA A 169 -16.05 -5.58 7.16
C ALA A 169 -17.05 -4.56 6.60
N LYS A 170 -18.24 -5.00 6.17
CA LYS A 170 -19.32 -4.18 5.62
C LYS A 170 -18.90 -3.39 4.38
N ILE A 171 -18.05 -3.97 3.54
CA ILE A 171 -17.68 -3.37 2.25
C ILE A 171 -18.82 -3.67 1.25
N PRO A 172 -19.44 -2.65 0.64
CA PRO A 172 -20.51 -2.84 -0.33
C PRO A 172 -20.09 -3.71 -1.51
N ILE A 173 -21.04 -4.47 -2.07
CA ILE A 173 -20.78 -5.43 -3.15
C ILE A 173 -20.18 -4.74 -4.37
N GLU A 174 -20.65 -3.53 -4.70
CA GLU A 174 -20.17 -2.74 -5.83
C GLU A 174 -18.67 -2.44 -5.67
N ARG A 175 -18.25 -2.09 -4.44
CA ARG A 175 -16.84 -1.78 -4.15
C ARG A 175 -15.99 -3.04 -3.99
N SER A 176 -16.57 -4.12 -3.46
CA SER A 176 -15.88 -5.40 -3.28
C SER A 176 -15.32 -5.96 -4.60
N ARG A 177 -16.00 -5.69 -5.73
CA ARG A 177 -15.58 -6.12 -7.08
C ARG A 177 -14.23 -5.54 -7.52
N MET A 178 -13.81 -4.42 -6.93
CA MET A 178 -12.50 -3.82 -7.17
C MET A 178 -11.37 -4.61 -6.51
N TRP A 179 -11.68 -5.49 -5.56
CA TRP A 179 -10.71 -6.23 -4.76
C TRP A 179 -10.81 -7.72 -5.08
N GLY A 180 -9.66 -8.34 -5.34
CA GLY A 180 -9.53 -9.77 -5.56
C GLY A 180 -8.37 -10.34 -4.77
N VAL A 181 -8.31 -11.67 -4.74
CA VAL A 181 -7.19 -12.41 -4.17
C VAL A 181 -6.66 -13.40 -5.19
N ASP A 182 -5.36 -13.30 -5.45
CA ASP A 182 -4.60 -14.30 -6.20
C ASP A 182 -4.07 -15.36 -5.23
N THR A 183 -4.26 -16.63 -5.55
CA THR A 183 -4.10 -17.76 -4.62
C THR A 183 -2.75 -18.46 -4.73
N GLU A 184 -1.80 -17.89 -5.50
CA GLU A 184 -0.46 -18.47 -5.65
C GLU A 184 0.38 -18.42 -4.35
N GLU A 185 0.07 -17.50 -3.44
CA GLU A 185 0.76 -17.32 -2.15
C GLU A 185 -0.01 -17.93 -0.96
N LYS A 186 0.69 -18.28 0.14
CA LYS A 186 0.14 -18.94 1.36
C LYS A 186 -1.18 -18.33 1.86
N TYR A 187 -1.31 -17.00 1.84
CA TYR A 187 -2.52 -16.27 2.26
C TYR A 187 -3.19 -15.48 1.15
N GLY A 188 -2.76 -15.73 -0.08
CA GLY A 188 -3.13 -15.02 -1.29
C GLY A 188 -2.68 -13.55 -1.34
N ARG A 189 -2.32 -13.11 -2.54
CA ARG A 189 -1.94 -11.73 -2.86
C ARG A 189 -3.18 -10.93 -3.20
N ILE A 190 -3.36 -9.77 -2.57
CA ILE A 190 -4.47 -8.87 -2.90
C ILE A 190 -4.22 -8.21 -4.25
N VAL A 191 -5.20 -8.32 -5.15
CA VAL A 191 -5.19 -7.69 -6.47
C VAL A 191 -6.27 -6.61 -6.50
N ALA A 192 -5.87 -5.38 -6.78
CA ALA A 192 -6.80 -4.26 -6.89
C ALA A 192 -7.03 -3.89 -8.36
N LYS A 193 -8.29 -3.87 -8.78
CA LYS A 193 -8.75 -3.37 -10.08
C LYS A 193 -9.20 -1.91 -9.91
N LEU A 194 -8.22 -1.02 -9.84
CA LEU A 194 -8.45 0.41 -9.65
C LEU A 194 -8.49 1.12 -11.00
N ASP A 195 -9.64 1.70 -11.32
CA ASP A 195 -9.77 2.54 -12.51
C ASP A 195 -8.89 3.80 -12.38
N TRP A 196 -8.50 4.34 -13.53
CA TRP A 196 -7.91 5.66 -13.58
C TRP A 196 -8.87 6.69 -12.98
N PRO A 197 -8.40 7.67 -12.18
CA PRO A 197 -7.02 7.95 -11.75
C PRO A 197 -6.54 7.26 -10.46
N LEU A 198 -7.35 6.42 -9.80
CA LEU A 198 -7.07 5.88 -8.45
C LEU A 198 -5.79 5.04 -8.39
N GLY A 199 -5.52 4.26 -9.44
CA GLY A 199 -4.29 3.46 -9.56
C GLY A 199 -3.00 4.28 -9.65
N PHE A 200 -3.08 5.59 -9.90
CA PHE A 200 -1.92 6.47 -9.88
C PHE A 200 -1.41 6.71 -8.46
N VAL A 201 -2.31 6.90 -7.49
CA VAL A 201 -1.96 7.14 -6.09
C VAL A 201 -1.75 5.82 -5.35
N LEU A 202 -2.69 4.87 -5.49
CA LEU A 202 -2.54 3.51 -4.97
C LEU A 202 -1.82 2.63 -5.99
N HIS A 203 -0.57 2.99 -6.25
CA HIS A 203 0.23 2.33 -7.25
C HIS A 203 0.63 0.91 -6.85
N PRO A 204 0.92 0.02 -7.82
CA PRO A 204 1.19 -1.39 -7.54
C PRO A 204 2.31 -1.65 -6.53
N PRO A 205 3.46 -0.91 -6.53
CA PRO A 205 4.47 -1.08 -5.48
C PRO A 205 3.96 -0.84 -4.05
N LEU A 206 3.10 0.16 -3.83
CA LEU A 206 2.53 0.43 -2.51
C LEU A 206 1.57 -0.68 -2.08
N LEU A 207 0.72 -1.15 -3.00
CA LEU A 207 -0.19 -2.27 -2.74
C LEU A 207 0.57 -3.57 -2.44
N SER A 208 1.69 -3.82 -3.14
CA SER A 208 2.56 -4.97 -2.86
C SER A 208 3.10 -4.92 -1.44
N LEU A 209 3.59 -3.75 -1.02
CA LEU A 209 4.20 -3.58 0.29
C LEU A 209 3.18 -3.60 1.44
N LEU A 210 1.98 -3.07 1.21
CA LEU A 210 0.83 -3.27 2.10
C LEU A 210 0.47 -4.76 2.19
N GLY A 211 0.58 -5.49 1.07
CA GLY A 211 0.43 -6.94 1.01
C GLY A 211 1.47 -7.68 1.85
N ASP A 212 2.75 -7.28 1.77
CA ASP A 212 3.83 -7.87 2.57
C ASP A 212 3.61 -7.62 4.07
N ALA A 213 3.20 -6.39 4.45
CA ALA A 213 2.83 -6.05 5.82
C ALA A 213 1.66 -6.92 6.31
N ARG A 214 0.61 -7.06 5.49
CA ARG A 214 -0.53 -7.94 5.76
C ARG A 214 -0.08 -9.39 5.96
N HIS A 215 0.79 -9.90 5.10
CA HIS A 215 1.28 -11.28 5.16
C HIS A 215 2.03 -11.55 6.47
N PHE A 216 2.88 -10.59 6.88
CA PHE A 216 3.59 -10.66 8.14
C PHE A 216 2.64 -10.68 9.35
N ILE A 217 1.61 -9.82 9.35
CA ILE A 217 0.56 -9.82 10.39
C ILE A 217 -0.20 -11.16 10.42
N LEU A 218 -0.53 -11.73 9.27
CA LEU A 218 -1.23 -13.02 9.18
C LEU A 218 -0.40 -14.17 9.74
N ASN A 219 0.91 -14.21 9.47
CA ASN A 219 1.80 -15.21 10.08
C ASN A 219 1.77 -15.13 11.61
N LEU A 220 1.84 -13.93 12.15
CA LEU A 220 1.79 -13.68 13.58
C LEU A 220 0.46 -14.11 14.21
N LEU A 221 -0.67 -13.71 13.61
CA LEU A 221 -2.00 -14.12 14.08
C LEU A 221 -2.19 -15.63 14.01
N ARG A 222 -1.75 -16.27 12.91
CA ARG A 222 -1.85 -17.72 12.76
C ARG A 222 -1.01 -18.47 13.79
N CYS A 223 0.18 -17.97 14.10
CA CYS A 223 1.04 -18.54 15.13
C CYS A 223 0.39 -18.45 16.52
N SER A 224 -0.17 -17.29 16.88
CA SER A 224 -0.93 -17.13 18.13
C SER A 224 -2.09 -18.13 18.21
N GLU A 225 -2.83 -18.31 17.13
CA GLU A 225 -3.96 -19.26 17.08
C GLU A 225 -3.51 -20.69 17.31
N ILE A 226 -2.46 -21.16 16.63
CA ILE A 226 -1.90 -22.51 16.83
C ILE A 226 -1.52 -22.72 18.30
N ILE A 227 -0.85 -21.75 18.92
CA ILE A 227 -0.43 -21.86 20.32
C ILE A 227 -1.64 -21.86 21.26
N MET A 228 -2.67 -21.06 20.99
CA MET A 228 -3.90 -21.05 21.78
C MET A 228 -4.68 -22.36 21.64
N ASP A 229 -4.79 -22.90 20.43
CA ASP A 229 -5.44 -24.20 20.17
C ASP A 229 -4.73 -25.32 20.94
N ILE A 230 -3.39 -25.29 20.97
CA ILE A 230 -2.60 -26.19 21.83
C ILE A 230 -2.99 -25.96 23.29
N GLN A 231 -2.90 -24.75 23.83
CA GLN A 231 -3.19 -24.52 25.25
C GLN A 231 -4.60 -24.92 25.70
N CYS A 232 -5.59 -24.87 24.82
CA CYS A 232 -6.97 -25.24 25.10
C CYS A 232 -7.22 -26.76 25.06
N ASP A 233 -6.31 -27.55 24.49
CA ASP A 233 -6.46 -29.00 24.39
C ASP A 233 -6.14 -29.67 25.74
N VAL A 234 -7.14 -30.35 26.30
CA VAL A 234 -7.09 -30.92 27.66
C VAL A 234 -6.36 -32.26 27.68
N GLU A 235 -6.33 -32.98 26.55
CA GLU A 235 -5.77 -34.33 26.40
C GLU A 235 -4.45 -34.31 25.61
N HIS A 236 -3.51 -33.50 26.08
CA HIS A 236 -2.19 -33.49 25.48
C HIS A 236 -1.51 -34.86 25.56
N PRO A 237 -1.00 -35.42 24.44
CA PRO A 237 -0.13 -36.61 24.45
C PRO A 237 1.29 -36.23 24.88
N VAL A 238 1.39 -35.48 25.98
CA VAL A 238 2.61 -35.00 26.60
C VAL A 238 2.75 -35.76 27.91
N ALA A 239 3.93 -36.31 28.18
CA ALA A 239 4.17 -37.04 29.41
C ALA A 239 3.97 -36.13 30.64
N GLU A 240 3.41 -36.68 31.73
CA GLU A 240 3.05 -35.92 32.94
C GLU A 240 4.25 -35.16 33.54
N ASP A 241 5.45 -35.71 33.44
CA ASP A 241 6.71 -35.10 33.92
C ASP A 241 7.11 -33.84 33.12
N CYS A 242 6.72 -33.75 31.84
CA CYS A 242 7.03 -32.61 30.98
C CYS A 242 5.84 -31.68 30.71
N ARG A 243 4.64 -32.01 31.21
CA ARG A 243 3.40 -31.22 31.02
C ARG A 243 3.52 -29.78 31.51
N ARG A 244 4.01 -29.55 32.72
CA ARG A 244 4.17 -28.19 33.27
C ARG A 244 5.23 -27.36 32.51
N PRO A 245 6.44 -27.88 32.24
CA PRO A 245 7.41 -27.21 31.36
C PRO A 245 6.85 -26.90 29.97
N PHE A 246 6.07 -27.80 29.39
CA PHE A 246 5.47 -27.62 28.07
C PHE A 246 4.45 -26.48 28.06
N LEU A 247 3.55 -26.41 29.05
CA LEU A 247 2.60 -25.31 29.17
C LEU A 247 3.31 -23.96 29.38
N LEU A 248 4.41 -23.93 30.13
CA LEU A 248 5.22 -22.72 30.30
C LEU A 248 5.86 -22.27 28.98
N LEU A 249 6.39 -23.21 28.19
CA LEU A 249 6.91 -22.94 26.84
C LEU A 249 5.83 -22.32 25.95
N MET A 250 4.63 -22.92 25.91
CA MET A 250 3.51 -22.39 25.13
C MET A 250 3.14 -20.98 25.58
N LYS A 251 3.09 -20.74 26.89
CA LYS A 251 2.79 -19.40 27.44
C LYS A 251 3.84 -18.37 27.02
N ASN A 252 5.12 -18.71 27.10
CA ASN A 252 6.21 -17.82 26.71
C ASN A 252 6.20 -17.51 25.20
N LEU A 253 5.96 -18.51 24.36
CA LEU A 253 5.81 -18.32 22.92
C LEU A 253 4.62 -17.42 22.59
N LEU A 254 3.46 -17.67 23.20
CA LEU A 254 2.27 -16.85 22.99
C LEU A 254 2.51 -15.39 23.41
N GLN A 255 3.18 -15.17 24.54
CA GLN A 255 3.52 -13.83 25.01
C GLN A 255 4.40 -13.09 23.99
N LEU A 256 5.47 -13.73 23.50
CA LEU A 256 6.39 -13.13 22.54
C LEU A 256 5.69 -12.77 21.23
N ILE A 257 4.94 -13.73 20.66
CA ILE A 257 4.20 -13.51 19.42
C ILE A 257 3.16 -12.40 19.62
N THR A 258 2.41 -12.40 20.72
CA THR A 258 1.38 -11.38 20.98
C THR A 258 1.99 -9.98 21.07
N VAL A 259 3.10 -9.82 21.80
CA VAL A 259 3.78 -8.53 21.93
C VAL A 259 4.30 -8.03 20.57
N ILE A 260 4.95 -8.90 19.79
CA ILE A 260 5.44 -8.54 18.46
C ILE A 260 4.27 -8.19 17.52
N SER A 261 3.18 -8.98 17.58
CA SER A 261 1.94 -8.74 16.83
C SER A 261 1.36 -7.38 17.13
N GLU A 262 1.18 -7.06 18.41
CA GLU A 262 0.58 -5.79 18.82
C GLU A 262 1.42 -4.60 18.35
N LEU A 263 2.74 -4.66 18.53
CA LEU A 263 3.63 -3.58 18.12
C LEU A 263 3.60 -3.35 16.62
N PHE A 264 3.78 -4.42 15.84
CA PHE A 264 3.83 -4.30 14.39
C PHE A 264 2.46 -3.91 13.82
N TYR A 265 1.39 -4.55 14.30
CA TYR A 265 0.04 -4.30 13.81
C TYR A 265 -0.41 -2.87 14.13
N LYS A 266 -0.21 -2.40 15.37
CA LYS A 266 -0.53 -1.01 15.75
C LYS A 266 0.25 -0.01 14.90
N GLN A 267 1.52 -0.28 14.61
CA GLN A 267 2.34 0.61 13.78
C GLN A 267 1.90 0.65 12.32
N ALA A 268 1.62 -0.51 11.73
CA ALA A 268 1.09 -0.59 10.38
C ALA A 268 -0.25 0.16 10.28
N GLN A 269 -1.14 0.00 11.26
CA GLN A 269 -2.39 0.74 11.36
C GLN A 269 -2.18 2.25 11.47
N VAL A 270 -1.31 2.70 12.37
CA VAL A 270 -1.01 4.14 12.55
C VAL A 270 -0.44 4.76 11.27
N LEU A 271 0.45 4.06 10.56
CA LEU A 271 0.99 4.52 9.30
C LEU A 271 -0.10 4.61 8.23
N ALA A 272 -0.88 3.55 8.02
CA ALA A 272 -1.97 3.52 7.05
C ALA A 272 -2.98 4.64 7.34
N ASP A 273 -3.41 4.79 8.59
CA ASP A 273 -4.38 5.80 9.02
C ASP A 273 -3.89 7.22 8.77
N ARG A 274 -2.66 7.50 9.20
CA ARG A 274 -2.06 8.83 9.08
C ARG A 274 -1.92 9.23 7.62
N TYR A 275 -1.36 8.35 6.79
CA TYR A 275 -1.06 8.70 5.41
C TYR A 275 -2.29 8.62 4.52
N PHE A 276 -3.21 7.68 4.71
CA PHE A 276 -4.47 7.68 3.96
C PHE A 276 -5.32 8.92 4.26
N SER A 277 -5.35 9.39 5.51
CA SER A 277 -6.03 10.65 5.83
C SER A 277 -5.39 11.86 5.14
N ARG A 278 -4.05 11.86 4.99
CA ARG A 278 -3.32 12.92 4.26
C ARG A 278 -3.55 12.86 2.76
N ILE A 279 -3.59 11.66 2.19
CA ILE A 279 -3.92 11.44 0.78
C ILE A 279 -5.35 11.95 0.51
N ASP A 280 -6.30 11.62 1.38
CA ASP A 280 -7.69 12.05 1.24
C ASP A 280 -7.84 13.59 1.32
N ALA A 281 -7.06 14.22 2.21
CA ALA A 281 -7.01 15.67 2.38
C ALA A 281 -6.18 16.42 1.33
N SER A 282 -5.49 15.72 0.42
CA SER A 282 -4.58 16.34 -0.55
C SER A 282 -5.34 17.23 -1.53
N THR A 283 -4.82 18.42 -1.81
CA THR A 283 -5.41 19.39 -2.74
C THR A 283 -4.91 19.21 -4.17
N THR A 284 -3.77 18.54 -4.35
CA THR A 284 -3.21 18.21 -5.66
C THR A 284 -2.90 16.72 -5.78
N VAL A 285 -2.79 16.26 -7.02
CA VAL A 285 -2.47 14.86 -7.35
C VAL A 285 -1.05 14.51 -6.96
N ASP A 286 -0.12 15.44 -7.15
CA ASP A 286 1.28 15.24 -6.82
C ASP A 286 1.48 15.21 -5.29
N ASP A 287 0.70 15.97 -4.51
CA ASP A 287 0.68 15.85 -3.04
C ASP A 287 0.14 14.49 -2.58
N ALA A 288 -0.99 14.05 -3.17
CA ALA A 288 -1.56 12.74 -2.88
C ALA A 288 -0.56 11.62 -3.20
N ARG A 289 0.13 11.74 -4.34
CA ARG A 289 1.18 10.81 -4.76
C ARG A 289 2.38 10.86 -3.81
N GLY A 290 2.86 12.03 -3.45
CA GLY A 290 3.97 12.21 -2.51
C GLY A 290 3.67 11.62 -1.14
N HIS A 291 2.43 11.72 -0.65
CA HIS A 291 2.00 11.05 0.57
C HIS A 291 1.94 9.52 0.44
N ALA A 292 1.53 9.00 -0.72
CA ALA A 292 1.55 7.57 -1.00
C ALA A 292 2.99 7.03 -1.07
N ASP A 293 3.92 7.75 -1.71
CA ASP A 293 5.34 7.39 -1.77
C ASP A 293 5.99 7.47 -0.37
N ALA A 294 5.63 8.48 0.44
CA ALA A 294 6.09 8.54 1.82
C ALA A 294 5.55 7.38 2.68
N LEU A 295 4.29 6.97 2.49
CA LEU A 295 3.77 5.76 3.13
C LEU A 295 4.53 4.52 2.66
N HIS A 296 4.80 4.40 1.37
CA HIS A 296 5.57 3.32 0.80
C HIS A 296 6.95 3.23 1.48
N ASP A 297 7.69 4.33 1.59
CA ASP A 297 9.00 4.33 2.23
C ASP A 297 8.93 3.96 3.71
N ARG A 298 7.92 4.46 4.44
CA ARG A 298 7.74 4.13 5.86
C ARG A 298 7.34 2.67 6.08
N LEU A 299 6.49 2.11 5.22
CA LEU A 299 6.18 0.68 5.25
C LEU A 299 7.39 -0.15 4.85
N ARG A 300 8.22 0.33 3.93
CA ARG A 300 9.47 -0.34 3.53
C ARG A 300 10.42 -0.36 4.70
N ASP A 301 10.48 0.73 5.46
CA ASP A 301 11.25 0.79 6.70
C ASP A 301 10.67 -0.10 7.79
N LEU A 302 9.35 -0.34 7.84
CA LEU A 302 8.73 -1.23 8.83
C LEU A 302 8.93 -2.72 8.47
N VAL A 303 8.68 -3.09 7.21
CA VAL A 303 8.78 -4.46 6.65
C VAL A 303 10.20 -4.75 6.13
N GLY A 304 11.15 -3.82 6.28
CA GLY A 304 12.41 -3.85 5.54
C GLY A 304 13.38 -4.94 5.97
N SER A 305 13.97 -5.64 5.00
CA SER A 305 14.85 -6.83 5.06
C SER A 305 16.25 -6.62 5.66
N SER A 306 16.51 -5.50 6.33
CA SER A 306 17.85 -5.13 6.82
C SER A 306 17.90 -4.87 8.32
N GLY A 307 19.11 -5.06 8.88
CA GLY A 307 19.43 -4.78 10.28
C GLY A 307 18.51 -5.50 11.26
N ILE A 308 18.04 -4.77 12.26
CA ILE A 308 17.28 -5.31 13.38
C ILE A 308 15.91 -5.86 12.98
N ARG A 309 15.30 -5.30 11.94
CA ARG A 309 14.02 -5.77 11.42
C ARG A 309 14.14 -7.12 10.74
N LYS A 310 15.29 -7.39 10.11
CA LYS A 310 15.61 -8.72 9.57
C LYS A 310 15.63 -9.73 10.70
N MET A 311 16.32 -9.43 11.80
CA MET A 311 16.38 -10.30 12.97
C MET A 311 14.99 -10.54 13.57
N VAL A 312 14.16 -9.51 13.72
CA VAL A 312 12.78 -9.66 14.21
C VAL A 312 11.96 -10.57 13.29
N ARG A 313 12.05 -10.40 11.97
CA ARG A 313 11.34 -11.29 11.03
C ARG A 313 11.84 -12.73 11.07
N GLU A 314 13.16 -12.94 11.09
CA GLU A 314 13.75 -14.28 11.20
C GLU A 314 13.34 -14.98 12.50
N LEU A 315 13.24 -14.23 13.59
CA LEU A 315 12.78 -14.72 14.88
C LEU A 315 11.27 -15.04 14.87
N VAL A 316 10.45 -14.20 14.25
CA VAL A 316 9.02 -14.50 14.04
C VAL A 316 8.85 -15.76 13.19
N ASP A 317 9.58 -15.87 12.07
CA ASP A 317 9.55 -17.05 11.21
C ASP A 317 9.99 -18.31 11.98
N MET A 318 11.00 -18.19 12.84
CA MET A 318 11.46 -19.27 13.72
C MET A 318 10.36 -19.70 14.70
N PHE A 319 9.71 -18.75 15.38
CA PHE A 319 8.63 -19.06 16.32
C PHE A 319 7.39 -19.63 15.63
N CYS A 320 7.03 -19.13 14.45
CA CYS A 320 5.93 -19.68 13.64
C CYS A 320 6.21 -21.14 13.26
N LYS A 321 7.43 -21.43 12.78
CA LYS A 321 7.85 -22.81 12.46
C LYS A 321 7.88 -23.69 13.70
N MET A 322 8.33 -23.18 14.85
CA MET A 322 8.33 -23.92 16.10
C MET A 322 6.90 -24.26 16.56
N ALA A 323 5.95 -23.32 16.44
CA ALA A 323 4.55 -23.59 16.76
C ALA A 323 3.93 -24.65 15.83
N GLU A 324 4.19 -24.54 14.52
CA GLU A 324 3.77 -25.55 13.53
C GLU A 324 4.41 -26.93 13.82
N GLU A 325 5.70 -26.97 14.15
CA GLU A 325 6.43 -28.20 14.52
C GLU A 325 5.81 -28.84 15.77
N ILE A 326 5.64 -28.07 16.85
CA ILE A 326 5.05 -28.55 18.10
C ILE A 326 3.65 -29.12 17.87
N HIS A 327 2.83 -28.44 17.06
CA HIS A 327 1.51 -28.92 16.69
C HIS A 327 1.56 -30.28 15.97
N LEU A 328 2.49 -30.47 15.02
CA LEU A 328 2.70 -31.75 14.33
C LEU A 328 3.19 -32.85 15.29
N PHE A 329 4.08 -32.52 16.22
CA PHE A 329 4.58 -33.47 17.22
C PHE A 329 3.46 -33.93 18.16
N LEU A 330 2.55 -33.04 18.56
CA LEU A 330 1.36 -33.40 19.33
C LEU A 330 0.50 -34.41 18.57
N LEU A 331 0.23 -34.17 17.29
CA LEU A 331 -0.53 -35.12 16.45
C LEU A 331 0.15 -36.49 16.31
N SER A 332 1.48 -36.53 16.39
CA SER A 332 2.27 -37.77 16.34
C SER A 332 2.38 -38.51 17.69
N GLY A 333 1.97 -37.87 18.79
CA GLY A 333 1.98 -38.43 20.14
C GLY A 333 3.37 -38.64 20.75
N LYS A 334 4.38 -37.87 20.34
CA LYS A 334 5.78 -38.06 20.74
C LYS A 334 6.44 -36.78 21.24
N ILE A 335 5.94 -36.19 22.33
CA ILE A 335 6.65 -35.09 23.00
C ILE A 335 7.39 -35.61 24.22
N THR A 336 8.72 -35.54 24.17
CA THR A 336 9.64 -35.92 25.23
C THR A 336 10.12 -34.71 26.03
N SER A 337 10.57 -34.93 27.27
CA SER A 337 11.16 -33.88 28.10
C SER A 337 12.36 -33.19 27.44
N MET A 338 13.14 -33.93 26.64
CA MET A 338 14.28 -33.41 25.89
C MET A 338 13.88 -32.41 24.79
N GLU A 339 12.78 -32.65 24.09
CA GLU A 339 12.27 -31.71 23.06
C GLU A 339 11.76 -30.43 23.71
N VAL A 340 10.98 -30.56 24.78
CA VAL A 340 10.49 -29.41 25.56
C VAL A 340 11.66 -28.57 26.08
N PHE A 341 12.71 -29.21 26.60
CA PHE A 341 13.92 -28.52 27.05
C PHE A 341 14.64 -27.78 25.90
N LYS A 342 14.81 -28.42 24.73
CA LYS A 342 15.44 -27.80 23.55
C LYS A 342 14.68 -26.57 23.08
N TRP A 343 13.36 -26.67 22.92
CA TRP A 343 12.52 -25.53 22.53
C TRP A 343 12.55 -24.42 23.57
N SER A 344 12.45 -24.76 24.86
CA SER A 344 12.51 -23.77 25.95
C SER A 344 13.82 -22.98 25.93
N LYS A 345 14.96 -23.65 25.74
CA LYS A 345 16.27 -22.99 25.66
C LYS A 345 16.35 -22.02 24.47
N VAL A 346 15.76 -22.36 23.33
CA VAL A 346 15.70 -21.47 22.16
C VAL A 346 14.85 -20.25 22.49
N VAL A 347 13.64 -20.45 23.00
CA VAL A 347 12.71 -19.35 23.34
C VAL A 347 13.30 -18.39 24.37
N GLU A 348 13.95 -18.92 25.41
CA GLU A 348 14.60 -18.09 26.44
C GLU A 348 15.80 -17.30 25.88
N ARG A 349 16.60 -17.92 25.00
CA ARG A 349 17.72 -17.23 24.34
C ARG A 349 17.22 -16.07 23.48
N GLU A 350 16.24 -16.33 22.62
CA GLU A 350 15.67 -15.32 21.72
C GLU A 350 14.96 -14.21 22.49
N ARG A 351 14.21 -14.56 23.55
CA ARG A 351 13.61 -13.57 24.46
C ARG A 351 14.66 -12.66 25.08
N SER A 352 15.73 -13.24 25.63
CA SER A 352 16.82 -12.47 26.26
C SER A 352 17.50 -11.55 25.26
N MET A 353 17.74 -12.05 24.03
CA MET A 353 18.29 -11.24 22.94
C MET A 353 17.38 -10.05 22.60
N LEU A 354 16.07 -10.26 22.45
CA LEU A 354 15.11 -9.19 22.16
C LEU A 354 15.08 -8.13 23.29
N ILE A 355 15.13 -8.57 24.54
CA ILE A 355 15.17 -7.68 25.70
C ILE A 355 16.45 -6.84 25.69
N THR A 356 17.63 -7.47 25.56
CA THR A 356 18.91 -6.76 25.50
C THR A 356 18.96 -5.80 24.30
N MET A 357 18.40 -6.18 23.15
CA MET A 357 18.33 -5.31 22.00
C MET A 357 17.47 -4.07 22.26
N GLY A 358 16.28 -4.26 22.83
CA GLY A 358 15.41 -3.12 23.10
C GLY A 358 15.95 -2.19 24.19
N GLU A 359 16.68 -2.71 25.18
CA GLU A 359 17.34 -1.89 26.20
C GLU A 359 18.41 -0.96 25.61
N ASN A 360 19.09 -1.42 24.56
CA ASN A 360 20.13 -0.67 23.88
C ASN A 360 19.61 0.28 22.80
N MET A 361 18.29 0.28 22.56
CA MET A 361 17.65 1.15 21.56
C MET A 361 16.81 2.23 22.23
N THR A 362 17.33 3.45 22.33
CA THR A 362 16.53 4.61 22.74
C THR A 362 15.59 5.04 21.59
N ASN A 363 14.32 5.30 21.91
CA ASN A 363 13.27 5.81 21.01
C ASN A 363 12.81 4.91 19.84
N ASN A 364 12.84 3.58 19.99
CA ASN A 364 12.36 2.64 18.97
C ASN A 364 11.27 1.68 19.49
N VAL A 365 10.55 1.08 18.56
CA VAL A 365 9.55 -0.01 18.75
C VAL A 365 10.00 -1.12 19.71
N LEU A 366 11.31 -1.36 19.76
CA LEU A 366 11.89 -2.40 20.60
C LEU A 366 12.07 -1.97 22.07
N ALA A 367 12.12 -0.66 22.35
CA ALA A 367 12.06 -0.16 23.72
C ALA A 367 10.68 -0.47 24.35
N ASP A 368 9.61 -0.33 23.56
CA ASP A 368 8.25 -0.70 23.99
C ASP A 368 8.10 -2.23 24.15
N LEU A 369 8.85 -3.01 23.37
CA LEU A 369 8.92 -4.47 23.51
C LEU A 369 9.57 -4.86 24.86
N VAL A 370 10.58 -4.13 25.33
CA VAL A 370 11.25 -4.39 26.63
C VAL A 370 10.33 -4.14 27.81
N THR A 371 9.61 -3.01 27.81
CA THR A 371 8.67 -2.69 28.89
C THR A 371 7.55 -3.72 28.95
N MET A 372 7.03 -4.18 27.81
CA MET A 372 5.99 -5.21 27.78
C MET A 372 6.48 -6.62 28.16
N LEU A 373 7.73 -6.98 27.85
CA LEU A 373 8.31 -8.28 28.22
C LEU A 373 8.81 -8.38 29.66
N ARG A 374 8.98 -7.24 30.35
CA ARG A 374 9.42 -7.16 31.76
C ARG A 374 8.27 -7.05 32.76
N VAL A 375 7.11 -6.52 32.36
CA VAL A 375 5.96 -6.24 33.25
C VAL A 375 5.05 -7.46 33.46
N ARG A 376 5.29 -8.59 32.77
CA ARG A 376 4.48 -9.82 32.84
C ARG A 376 5.34 -11.07 32.69
#